data_AF-A0A971FDJ8-F1
#
_entry.id   AF-A0A971FDJ8-F1
#
_cell.length_a   1.000
_cell.length_b   1.000
_cell.length_c   1.000
_cell.angle_alpha   90.00
_cell.angle_beta   90.00
_cell.angle_gamma   90.00
#
_symmetry.space_group_name_H-M   'P 1'
#
loop_
_entity.id
_entity.type
_entity.pdbx_description
1 polymer ?
#
loop_
_entity_poly.entity_id
_entity_poly.type
_entity_poly.pdbx_seq_one_letter_code
_entity_poly.pdbx_strand_id
1 'polypeptide(L)'
;MGKHLLVGLACMLLLLAAAPGCAPEPPPPPPPETPPPPPEPTPEEHHATMKGNLSALFAEGGMGSDAAAALVASFNGMKMQMSATDNGRAALGMIQRDIEDGIRSFRQDNRWVKVKACCELYKILQPESDRYAKAERDAELMMARPSVVVTGFMKSGSEIYSFLSVTNPETQQEETFKIREGEEFYRPAKVGSQENDQDLLRLVRIIGDQQSVELEYKPVNFLWECPGPRKRQS
;
A
#
# COMPACT_ATOMS: atom_id res chain seq x y z
N MET A 1 -16.82 -6.33 66.03
CA MET A 1 -17.76 -6.96 66.99
C MET A 1 -18.66 -5.86 67.54
N GLY A 2 -19.96 -6.11 67.70
CA GLY A 2 -20.81 -5.27 68.56
C GLY A 2 -21.74 -4.29 67.85
N LYS A 3 -22.88 -4.83 67.44
CA LYS A 3 -24.13 -4.17 67.02
C LYS A 3 -24.84 -3.48 68.22
N HIS A 4 -25.65 -2.45 67.93
CA HIS A 4 -26.98 -2.10 68.51
C HIS A 4 -27.16 -1.03 69.62
N LEU A 5 -27.88 0.04 69.24
CA LEU A 5 -29.19 0.54 69.78
C LEU A 5 -29.27 1.70 70.80
N LEU A 6 -30.37 2.49 70.62
CA LEU A 6 -31.08 3.45 71.53
C LEU A 6 -30.57 4.92 71.49
N VAL A 7 -31.36 6.02 71.49
CA VAL A 7 -32.79 6.30 71.73
C VAL A 7 -33.12 7.80 71.44
N GLY A 8 -34.40 8.11 71.17
CA GLY A 8 -35.06 9.42 71.43
C GLY A 8 -35.64 10.11 70.17
N LEU A 9 -36.91 10.00 69.78
CA LEU A 9 -38.23 10.17 70.40
C LEU A 9 -38.67 11.64 70.66
N ALA A 10 -39.72 12.02 69.91
CA ALA A 10 -40.82 12.96 70.22
C ALA A 10 -40.66 14.49 69.99
N CYS A 11 -41.44 15.01 69.02
CA CYS A 11 -42.47 16.05 69.20
C CYS A 11 -43.23 16.25 67.86
N MET A 12 -44.47 15.77 67.74
CA MET A 12 -45.72 16.55 67.91
C MET A 12 -46.13 17.24 66.59
N LEU A 13 -46.80 16.57 65.64
CA LEU A 13 -48.27 16.44 65.51
C LEU A 13 -49.02 17.78 65.68
N LEU A 14 -49.42 18.39 64.55
CA LEU A 14 -50.73 18.99 64.22
C LEU A 14 -50.60 20.21 63.30
N LEU A 15 -51.01 20.07 62.04
CA LEU A 15 -52.07 20.91 61.46
C LEU A 15 -52.55 20.36 60.10
N LEU A 16 -53.83 20.06 60.10
CA LEU A 16 -54.66 19.51 59.05
C LEU A 16 -54.82 20.43 57.83
N ALA A 17 -54.96 19.78 56.68
CA ALA A 17 -55.93 20.04 55.62
C ALA A 17 -55.82 21.35 54.80
N ALA A 18 -55.23 21.22 53.61
CA ALA A 18 -55.75 21.85 52.40
C ALA A 18 -55.56 20.88 51.23
N ALA A 19 -56.64 20.26 50.78
CA ALA A 19 -56.69 19.50 49.54
C ALA A 19 -56.92 20.45 48.36
N PRO A 20 -56.18 20.27 47.25
CA PRO A 20 -56.77 20.40 45.93
C PRO A 20 -56.71 19.04 45.22
N GLY A 21 -57.81 18.71 44.54
CA GLY A 21 -58.07 17.39 43.97
C GLY A 21 -56.95 16.85 43.07
N CYS A 22 -56.61 15.57 43.29
CA CYS A 22 -55.95 14.74 42.29
C CYS A 22 -56.87 14.60 41.08
N ALA A 23 -56.61 15.38 40.03
CA ALA A 23 -56.87 14.90 38.69
C ALA A 23 -55.85 13.79 38.40
N PRO A 24 -56.25 12.62 37.86
CA PRO A 24 -55.30 11.61 37.41
C PRO A 24 -54.39 12.22 36.36
N GLU A 25 -53.08 12.15 36.58
CA GLU A 25 -52.09 12.56 35.58
C GLU A 25 -52.37 11.77 34.30
N PRO A 26 -52.53 12.43 33.13
CA PRO A 26 -52.78 11.74 31.89
C PRO A 26 -51.63 10.74 31.65
N PRO A 27 -51.93 9.52 31.17
CA PRO A 27 -50.90 8.51 30.94
C PRO A 27 -49.79 9.12 30.09
N PRO A 28 -48.50 8.86 30.42
CA PRO A 28 -47.40 9.40 29.65
C PRO A 28 -47.63 9.07 28.17
N PRO A 29 -47.42 10.04 27.26
CA PRO A 29 -47.60 9.79 25.84
C PRO A 29 -46.77 8.56 25.44
N PRO A 30 -47.28 7.71 24.54
CA PRO A 30 -46.51 6.57 24.05
C PRO A 30 -45.12 7.04 23.62
N PRO A 31 -44.05 6.28 23.92
CA PRO A 31 -42.73 6.59 23.39
C PRO A 31 -42.85 6.83 21.88
N PRO A 32 -42.22 7.88 21.33
CA PRO A 32 -42.19 8.09 19.89
C PRO A 32 -41.75 6.78 19.22
N GLU A 33 -42.52 6.31 18.23
CA GLU A 33 -42.10 5.16 17.44
C GLU A 33 -40.71 5.48 16.89
N THR A 34 -39.71 4.69 17.28
CA THR A 34 -38.37 4.83 16.71
C THR A 34 -38.49 4.61 15.21
N PRO A 35 -38.07 5.57 14.37
CA PRO A 35 -38.14 5.40 12.92
C PRO A 35 -37.43 4.09 12.53
N PRO A 36 -37.94 3.37 11.52
CA PRO A 36 -37.32 2.12 11.09
C PRO A 36 -35.84 2.34 10.79
N PRO A 37 -34.96 1.40 11.17
CA PRO A 37 -33.54 1.54 10.87
C PRO A 37 -33.35 1.72 9.36
N PRO A 38 -32.39 2.58 8.94
CA PRO A 38 -32.12 2.77 7.52
C PRO A 38 -31.79 1.42 6.86
N PRO A 39 -32.17 1.23 5.59
CA PRO A 39 -31.86 0.00 4.87
C PRO A 39 -30.35 -0.25 4.87
N GLU A 40 -29.95 -1.52 5.01
CA GLU A 40 -28.55 -1.91 4.93
C GLU A 40 -27.99 -1.56 3.54
N PRO A 41 -26.77 -0.98 3.43
CA PRO A 41 -26.17 -0.72 2.15
C PRO A 41 -25.99 -2.01 1.32
N THR A 42 -26.14 -1.88 0.03
CA THR A 42 -25.93 -2.96 -0.95
C THR A 42 -24.44 -3.34 -1.04
N PRO A 43 -24.10 -4.54 -1.54
CA PRO A 43 -22.72 -4.92 -1.81
C PRO A 43 -21.99 -3.91 -2.70
N GLU A 44 -22.66 -3.37 -3.71
CA GLU A 44 -22.13 -2.40 -4.66
C GLU A 44 -21.81 -1.05 -3.99
N GLU A 45 -22.63 -0.60 -3.03
CA GLU A 45 -22.38 0.62 -2.26
C GLU A 45 -21.19 0.45 -1.30
N HIS A 46 -21.08 -0.71 -0.64
CA HIS A 46 -19.90 -1.04 0.16
C HIS A 46 -18.64 -1.12 -0.71
N HIS A 47 -18.74 -1.73 -1.90
CA HIS A 47 -17.63 -1.81 -2.86
C HIS A 47 -17.19 -0.43 -3.32
N ALA A 48 -18.12 0.44 -3.72
CA ALA A 48 -17.82 1.82 -4.11
C ALA A 48 -17.14 2.61 -2.99
N THR A 49 -17.60 2.43 -1.75
CA THR A 49 -16.99 3.06 -0.56
C THR A 49 -15.55 2.59 -0.36
N MET A 50 -15.31 1.28 -0.40
CA MET A 50 -13.95 0.73 -0.28
C MET A 50 -13.05 1.18 -1.42
N LYS A 51 -13.56 1.20 -2.66
CA LYS A 51 -12.82 1.66 -3.83
C LYS A 51 -12.47 3.14 -3.73
N GLY A 52 -13.35 3.96 -3.15
CA GLY A 52 -13.07 5.36 -2.82
C GLY A 52 -11.90 5.51 -1.84
N ASN A 53 -11.87 4.68 -0.79
CA ASN A 53 -10.76 4.67 0.17
C ASN A 53 -9.44 4.17 -0.46
N LEU A 54 -9.54 3.28 -1.45
CA LEU A 54 -8.41 2.78 -2.24
C LEU A 54 -8.11 3.63 -3.49
N SER A 55 -8.70 4.82 -3.61
CA SER A 55 -8.61 5.62 -4.84
C SER A 55 -7.17 5.92 -5.26
N ALA A 56 -6.28 6.21 -4.33
CA ALA A 56 -4.86 6.44 -4.62
C ALA A 56 -4.18 5.23 -5.30
N LEU A 57 -4.56 4.02 -4.89
CA LEU A 57 -4.04 2.78 -5.46
C LEU A 57 -4.43 2.66 -6.93
N PHE A 58 -5.70 2.96 -7.26
CA PHE A 58 -6.24 2.80 -8.61
C PHE A 58 -6.13 4.06 -9.48
N ALA A 59 -5.64 5.18 -8.94
CA ALA A 59 -5.43 6.41 -9.69
C ALA A 59 -4.40 6.25 -10.82
N GLU A 60 -4.52 7.09 -11.85
CA GLU A 60 -3.47 7.22 -12.86
C GLU A 60 -2.18 7.79 -12.24
N GLY A 61 -1.02 7.39 -12.76
CA GLY A 61 0.29 7.76 -12.21
C GLY A 61 0.88 6.84 -11.13
N GLY A 62 2.06 7.24 -10.68
CA GLY A 62 2.81 6.55 -9.62
C GLY A 62 2.17 6.71 -8.24
N MET A 63 2.63 5.89 -7.29
CA MET A 63 2.31 6.01 -5.87
C MET A 63 3.64 6.00 -5.10
N GLY A 64 3.78 6.88 -4.11
CA GLY A 64 4.94 6.87 -3.21
C GLY A 64 4.86 5.75 -2.18
N SER A 65 6.00 5.21 -1.76
CA SER A 65 6.09 4.10 -0.81
C SER A 65 5.40 4.40 0.53
N ASP A 66 5.53 5.63 1.05
CA ASP A 66 4.90 6.01 2.31
C ASP A 66 3.36 6.04 2.20
N ALA A 67 2.83 6.52 1.07
CA ALA A 67 1.40 6.54 0.80
C ALA A 67 0.85 5.10 0.66
N ALA A 68 1.61 4.21 0.01
CA ALA A 68 1.28 2.80 -0.10
C ALA A 68 1.22 2.13 1.29
N ALA A 69 2.24 2.34 2.12
CA ALA A 69 2.31 1.78 3.46
C ALA A 69 1.16 2.27 4.35
N ALA A 70 0.84 3.57 4.31
CA ALA A 70 -0.29 4.13 5.05
C ALA A 70 -1.63 3.53 4.60
N LEU A 71 -1.82 3.36 3.29
CA LEU A 71 -3.02 2.75 2.72
C LEU A 71 -3.18 1.30 3.18
N VAL A 72 -2.11 0.49 3.09
CA VAL A 72 -2.10 -0.91 3.56
C VAL A 72 -2.39 -1.01 5.06
N ALA A 73 -1.77 -0.15 5.88
CA ALA A 73 -1.99 -0.14 7.33
C ALA A 73 -3.46 0.16 7.69
N SER A 74 -4.12 1.06 6.95
CA SER A 74 -5.53 1.41 7.19
C SER A 74 -6.52 0.32 6.76
N PHE A 75 -6.12 -0.56 5.84
CA PHE A 75 -7.03 -1.51 5.19
C PHE A 75 -7.54 -2.60 6.14
N ASN A 76 -6.77 -3.00 7.15
CA ASN A 76 -7.22 -3.97 8.16
C ASN A 76 -8.49 -3.50 8.90
N GLY A 77 -8.55 -2.21 9.27
CA GLY A 77 -9.73 -1.63 9.92
C GLY A 77 -10.94 -1.64 9.00
N MET A 78 -10.74 -1.32 7.72
CA MET A 78 -11.78 -1.39 6.69
C MET A 78 -12.30 -2.82 6.49
N LYS A 79 -11.40 -3.80 6.39
CA LYS A 79 -11.76 -5.23 6.30
C LYS A 79 -12.62 -5.66 7.49
N MET A 80 -12.21 -5.32 8.72
CA MET A 80 -12.96 -5.66 9.93
C MET A 80 -14.38 -5.06 9.90
N GLN A 81 -14.50 -3.77 9.55
CA GLN A 81 -15.79 -3.10 9.45
C GLN A 81 -16.71 -3.78 8.41
N MET A 82 -16.19 -4.09 7.22
CA MET A 82 -16.99 -4.66 6.13
C MET A 82 -17.30 -6.14 6.36
N SER A 83 -16.49 -6.86 7.14
CA SER A 83 -16.74 -8.27 7.45
C SER A 83 -17.95 -8.51 8.37
N ALA A 84 -18.47 -7.44 9.00
CA ALA A 84 -19.58 -7.53 9.95
C ALA A 84 -20.92 -7.91 9.30
N THR A 85 -21.12 -7.62 8.00
CA THR A 85 -22.38 -7.88 7.29
C THR A 85 -22.19 -8.78 6.07
N ASP A 86 -23.28 -9.40 5.61
CA ASP A 86 -23.25 -10.24 4.40
C ASP A 86 -22.91 -9.42 3.15
N ASN A 87 -23.51 -8.24 3.01
CA ASN A 87 -23.25 -7.35 1.89
C ASN A 87 -21.81 -6.84 1.89
N GLY A 88 -21.27 -6.50 3.06
CA GLY A 88 -19.87 -6.09 3.19
C GLY A 88 -18.89 -7.24 2.88
N ARG A 89 -19.21 -8.49 3.25
CA ARG A 89 -18.43 -9.68 2.84
C ARG A 89 -18.45 -9.89 1.32
N ALA A 90 -19.60 -9.74 0.68
CA ALA A 90 -19.70 -9.81 -0.78
C ALA A 90 -18.86 -8.73 -1.46
N ALA A 91 -18.89 -7.50 -0.93
CA ALA A 91 -18.10 -6.38 -1.41
C ALA A 91 -16.58 -6.62 -1.25
N LEU A 92 -16.13 -7.25 -0.16
CA LEU A 92 -14.73 -7.64 0.03
C LEU A 92 -14.26 -8.60 -1.08
N GLY A 93 -15.14 -9.51 -1.53
CA GLY A 93 -14.87 -10.38 -2.68
C GLY A 93 -14.78 -9.63 -4.02
N MET A 94 -15.44 -8.47 -4.16
CA MET A 94 -15.26 -7.58 -5.31
C MET A 94 -13.91 -6.85 -5.25
N ILE A 95 -13.56 -6.28 -4.09
CA ILE A 95 -12.26 -5.63 -3.87
C ILE A 95 -11.10 -6.60 -4.05
N GLN A 96 -11.24 -7.85 -3.63
CA GLN A 96 -10.22 -8.87 -3.88
C GLN A 96 -9.94 -9.01 -5.38
N ARG A 97 -10.97 -9.06 -6.22
CA ARG A 97 -10.81 -9.14 -7.68
C ARG A 97 -10.13 -7.90 -8.26
N ASP A 98 -10.53 -6.71 -7.81
CA ASP A 98 -9.89 -5.45 -8.21
C ASP A 98 -8.39 -5.42 -7.85
N ILE A 99 -8.02 -5.95 -6.66
CA ILE A 99 -6.63 -6.08 -6.23
C ILE A 99 -5.87 -7.06 -7.13
N GLU A 100 -6.43 -8.24 -7.41
CA GLU A 100 -5.81 -9.24 -8.29
C GLU A 100 -5.61 -8.68 -9.71
N ASP A 101 -6.58 -7.93 -10.23
CA ASP A 101 -6.48 -7.21 -11.50
C ASP A 101 -5.39 -6.13 -11.46
N GLY A 102 -5.33 -5.37 -10.37
CA GLY A 102 -4.30 -4.38 -10.11
C GLY A 102 -2.89 -4.96 -10.11
N ILE A 103 -2.66 -6.13 -9.49
CA ILE A 103 -1.35 -6.81 -9.50
C ILE A 103 -0.91 -7.06 -10.96
N ARG A 104 -1.83 -7.51 -11.81
CA ARG A 104 -1.52 -7.80 -13.22
C ARG A 104 -1.25 -6.54 -14.02
N SER A 105 -2.13 -5.54 -13.95
CA SER A 105 -2.01 -4.31 -14.73
C SER A 105 -0.82 -3.45 -14.28
N PHE A 106 -0.64 -3.24 -12.98
CA PHE A 106 0.48 -2.44 -12.48
C PHE A 106 1.84 -3.07 -12.76
N ARG A 107 1.92 -4.41 -12.83
CA ARG A 107 3.13 -5.10 -13.25
C ARG A 107 3.46 -4.86 -14.71
N GLN A 108 2.45 -4.88 -15.59
CA GLN A 108 2.63 -4.57 -17.01
C GLN A 108 3.13 -3.12 -17.21
N ASP A 109 2.64 -2.21 -16.37
CA ASP A 109 3.00 -0.79 -16.39
C ASP A 109 4.28 -0.46 -15.59
N ASN A 110 4.99 -1.45 -15.05
CA ASN A 110 6.16 -1.27 -14.18
C ASN A 110 5.90 -0.37 -12.95
N ARG A 111 4.68 -0.36 -12.41
CA ARG A 111 4.28 0.39 -11.20
C ARG A 111 4.50 -0.45 -9.94
N TRP A 112 5.75 -0.77 -9.64
CA TRP A 112 6.13 -1.75 -8.62
C TRP A 112 5.66 -1.42 -7.20
N VAL A 113 5.61 -0.14 -6.81
CA VAL A 113 5.04 0.27 -5.51
C VAL A 113 3.58 -0.14 -5.39
N LYS A 114 2.79 0.03 -6.45
CA LYS A 114 1.38 -0.39 -6.48
C LYS A 114 1.24 -1.91 -6.51
N VAL A 115 2.14 -2.62 -7.22
CA VAL A 115 2.19 -4.09 -7.19
C VAL A 115 2.41 -4.59 -5.77
N LYS A 116 3.40 -4.04 -5.04
CA LYS A 116 3.68 -4.40 -3.65
C LYS A 116 2.47 -4.13 -2.75
N ALA A 117 1.88 -2.93 -2.84
CA ALA A 117 0.69 -2.58 -2.08
C ALA A 117 -0.46 -3.56 -2.32
N CYS A 118 -0.75 -3.90 -3.59
CA CYS A 118 -1.78 -4.90 -3.90
C CYS A 118 -1.46 -6.29 -3.32
N CYS A 119 -0.20 -6.72 -3.33
CA CYS A 119 0.19 -8.00 -2.72
C CYS A 119 -0.04 -8.00 -1.21
N GLU A 120 0.31 -6.91 -0.52
CA GLU A 120 0.11 -6.75 0.92
C GLU A 120 -1.40 -6.69 1.28
N LEU A 121 -2.20 -5.96 0.51
CA LEU A 121 -3.66 -5.94 0.65
C LEU A 121 -4.27 -7.32 0.41
N TYR A 122 -3.76 -8.07 -0.57
CA TYR A 122 -4.20 -9.44 -0.83
C TYR A 122 -3.92 -10.36 0.36
N LYS A 123 -2.73 -10.27 0.97
CA LYS A 123 -2.41 -11.01 2.19
C LYS A 123 -3.32 -10.64 3.36
N ILE A 124 -3.71 -9.37 3.48
CA ILE A 124 -4.72 -8.97 4.48
C ILE A 124 -6.04 -9.71 4.23
N LEU A 125 -6.49 -9.84 2.97
CA LEU A 125 -7.71 -10.56 2.63
C LEU A 125 -7.56 -12.09 2.81
N GLN A 126 -6.40 -12.64 2.44
CA GLN A 126 -6.08 -14.06 2.38
C GLN A 126 -4.72 -14.36 3.08
N PRO A 127 -4.66 -14.39 4.42
CA PRO A 127 -3.39 -14.43 5.17
C PRO A 127 -2.50 -15.64 4.89
N GLU A 128 -3.11 -16.80 4.64
CA GLU A 128 -2.40 -18.06 4.42
C GLU A 128 -2.01 -18.30 2.95
N SER A 129 -2.26 -17.32 2.07
CA SER A 129 -2.05 -17.51 0.63
C SER A 129 -0.71 -16.96 0.15
N ASP A 130 0.13 -17.84 -0.36
CA ASP A 130 1.40 -17.50 -1.04
C ASP A 130 1.25 -17.17 -2.53
N ARG A 131 0.02 -17.11 -3.05
CA ARG A 131 -0.28 -16.93 -4.49
C ARG A 131 0.54 -15.83 -5.17
N TYR A 132 0.81 -14.73 -4.47
CA TYR A 132 1.54 -13.56 -5.00
C TYR A 132 2.92 -13.34 -4.36
N ALA A 133 3.45 -14.30 -3.60
CA ALA A 133 4.75 -14.16 -2.93
C ALA A 133 5.90 -13.86 -3.91
N LYS A 134 5.86 -14.43 -5.12
CA LYS A 134 6.84 -14.10 -6.17
C LYS A 134 6.67 -12.66 -6.67
N ALA A 135 5.44 -12.22 -6.92
CA ALA A 135 5.18 -10.88 -7.46
C ALA A 135 5.58 -9.78 -6.47
N GLU A 136 5.34 -10.01 -5.17
CA GLU A 136 5.80 -9.14 -4.10
C GLU A 136 7.34 -9.08 -4.04
N ARG A 137 8.03 -10.23 -4.05
CA ARG A 137 9.50 -10.26 -4.10
C ARG A 137 10.05 -9.53 -5.33
N ASP A 138 9.48 -9.79 -6.50
CA ASP A 138 9.88 -9.12 -7.74
C ASP A 138 9.67 -7.60 -7.61
N ALA A 139 8.57 -7.15 -6.99
CA ALA A 139 8.30 -5.74 -6.76
C ALA A 139 9.31 -5.09 -5.80
N GLU A 140 9.69 -5.78 -4.72
CA GLU A 140 10.73 -5.29 -3.80
C GLU A 140 12.07 -5.12 -4.49
N LEU A 141 12.48 -6.11 -5.28
CA LEU A 141 13.72 -6.03 -6.07
C LEU A 141 13.66 -4.90 -7.10
N MET A 142 12.53 -4.75 -7.79
CA MET A 142 12.38 -3.67 -8.78
C MET A 142 12.31 -2.27 -8.17
N MET A 143 11.78 -2.14 -6.94
CA MET A 143 11.85 -0.89 -6.17
C MET A 143 13.29 -0.58 -5.72
N ALA A 144 14.11 -1.60 -5.47
CA ALA A 144 15.53 -1.47 -5.12
C ALA A 144 16.46 -1.37 -6.35
N ARG A 145 15.92 -1.41 -7.58
CA ARG A 145 16.72 -1.31 -8.79
C ARG A 145 17.38 0.07 -8.90
N PRO A 146 18.70 0.16 -9.11
CA PRO A 146 19.38 1.44 -9.28
C PRO A 146 18.94 2.15 -10.57
N SER A 147 19.02 3.48 -10.56
CA SER A 147 18.91 4.26 -11.80
C SER A 147 20.27 4.32 -12.49
N VAL A 148 20.27 4.16 -13.81
CA VAL A 148 21.48 4.19 -14.61
C VAL A 148 21.35 5.26 -15.69
N VAL A 149 22.41 6.04 -15.86
CA VAL A 149 22.55 7.06 -16.90
C VAL A 149 23.80 6.76 -17.71
N VAL A 150 23.68 6.65 -19.03
CA VAL A 150 24.87 6.60 -19.91
C VAL A 150 25.44 8.00 -20.04
N THR A 151 26.69 8.18 -19.62
CA THR A 151 27.38 9.48 -19.66
C THR A 151 28.27 9.63 -20.90
N GLY A 152 28.64 8.53 -21.56
CA GLY A 152 29.43 8.58 -22.78
C GLY A 152 29.81 7.22 -23.33
N PHE A 153 30.41 7.25 -24.52
CA PHE A 153 31.03 6.10 -25.16
C PHE A 153 32.43 6.46 -25.63
N MET A 154 33.34 5.49 -25.64
CA MET A 154 34.69 5.67 -26.15
C MET A 154 35.16 4.41 -26.83
N LYS A 155 35.63 4.58 -28.07
CA LYS A 155 36.28 3.51 -28.83
C LYS A 155 37.78 3.48 -28.52
N SER A 156 38.31 2.31 -28.21
CA SER A 156 39.74 2.07 -28.04
C SER A 156 40.12 0.81 -28.82
N GLY A 157 40.79 0.98 -29.96
CA GLY A 157 41.07 -0.12 -30.88
C GLY A 157 39.78 -0.74 -31.43
N SER A 158 39.61 -2.05 -31.23
CA SER A 158 38.40 -2.80 -31.60
C SER A 158 37.30 -2.79 -30.52
N GLU A 159 37.57 -2.24 -29.34
CA GLU A 159 36.63 -2.25 -28.21
C GLU A 159 35.89 -0.93 -28.07
N ILE A 160 34.64 -1.01 -27.60
CA ILE A 160 33.82 0.14 -27.23
C ILE A 160 33.54 0.05 -25.73
N TYR A 161 33.86 1.12 -25.02
CA TYR A 161 33.56 1.29 -23.61
C TYR A 161 32.36 2.22 -23.45
N SER A 162 31.45 1.84 -22.57
CA SER A 162 30.35 2.69 -22.09
C SER A 162 30.70 3.25 -20.72
N PHE A 163 30.49 4.55 -20.56
CA PHE A 163 30.57 5.22 -19.27
C PHE A 163 29.17 5.35 -18.68
N LEU A 164 28.98 4.87 -17.47
CA LEU A 164 27.70 4.82 -16.78
C LEU A 164 27.81 5.54 -15.44
N SER A 165 26.80 6.30 -15.05
CA SER A 165 26.55 6.71 -13.67
C SER A 165 25.40 5.87 -13.12
N VAL A 166 25.59 5.27 -11.95
CA VAL A 166 24.62 4.41 -11.27
C VAL A 166 24.28 5.06 -9.94
N THR A 167 23.00 5.33 -9.70
CA THR A 167 22.51 5.90 -8.44
C THR A 167 21.80 4.82 -7.62
N ASN A 168 22.24 4.64 -6.38
CA ASN A 168 21.54 3.78 -5.43
C ASN A 168 20.21 4.42 -5.00
N PRO A 169 19.06 3.72 -5.08
CA PRO A 169 17.77 4.32 -4.78
C PRO A 169 17.55 4.57 -3.28
N GLU A 170 18.24 3.85 -2.40
CA GLU A 170 18.15 4.00 -0.95
C GLU A 170 19.09 5.09 -0.44
N THR A 171 20.38 5.03 -0.81
CA THR A 171 21.40 5.95 -0.28
C THR A 171 21.58 7.22 -1.10
N GLN A 172 21.02 7.25 -2.32
CA GLN A 172 21.22 8.33 -3.30
C GLN A 172 22.69 8.55 -3.69
N GLN A 173 23.57 7.59 -3.37
CA GLN A 173 24.98 7.65 -3.76
C GLN A 173 25.13 7.30 -5.23
N GLU A 174 25.99 8.06 -5.92
CA GLU A 174 26.36 7.83 -7.31
C GLU A 174 27.73 7.16 -7.42
N GLU A 175 27.81 6.15 -8.29
CA GLU A 175 29.05 5.47 -8.66
C GLU A 175 29.20 5.48 -10.18
N THR A 176 30.43 5.69 -10.66
CA THR A 176 30.70 5.73 -12.10
C THR A 176 31.46 4.50 -12.56
N PHE A 177 31.08 4.00 -13.72
CA PHE A 177 31.63 2.76 -14.28
C PHE A 177 32.08 2.97 -15.73
N LYS A 178 33.12 2.23 -16.11
CA LYS A 178 33.60 2.11 -17.50
C LYS A 178 33.54 0.64 -17.87
N ILE A 179 32.54 0.26 -18.66
CA ILE A 179 32.12 -1.14 -18.86
C ILE A 179 32.07 -1.49 -20.35
N ARG A 180 32.38 -2.73 -20.70
CA ARG A 180 32.24 -3.31 -22.05
C ARG A 180 31.03 -4.24 -22.14
N GLU A 181 30.65 -4.60 -23.36
CA GLU A 181 29.62 -5.62 -23.59
C GLU A 181 29.97 -6.95 -22.89
N GLY A 182 28.98 -7.53 -22.22
CA GLY A 182 29.08 -8.76 -21.45
C GLY A 182 29.58 -8.60 -20.01
N GLU A 183 30.12 -7.44 -19.64
CA GLU A 183 30.65 -7.22 -18.28
C GLU A 183 29.53 -6.98 -17.25
N GLU A 184 29.71 -7.58 -16.07
CA GLU A 184 28.88 -7.37 -14.90
C GLU A 184 29.49 -6.30 -14.00
N PHE A 185 28.64 -5.52 -13.33
CA PHE A 185 29.06 -4.41 -12.49
C PHE A 185 28.00 -4.07 -11.44
N TYR A 186 28.37 -3.14 -10.55
CA TYR A 186 27.55 -2.60 -9.47
C TYR A 186 27.16 -3.64 -8.42
N ARG A 187 27.87 -3.60 -7.28
CA ARG A 187 27.70 -4.49 -6.13
C ARG A 187 27.43 -3.69 -4.86
N PRO A 188 26.21 -3.17 -4.68
CA PRO A 188 25.85 -2.53 -3.43
C PRO A 188 25.86 -3.58 -2.30
N ALA A 189 26.09 -3.13 -1.06
CA ALA A 189 26.10 -4.01 0.10
C ALA A 189 24.73 -4.68 0.35
N LYS A 190 23.64 -4.04 -0.09
CA LYS A 190 22.26 -4.53 0.09
C LYS A 190 21.44 -4.41 -1.18
N VAL A 191 20.46 -5.30 -1.30
CA VAL A 191 19.38 -5.24 -2.29
C VAL A 191 18.05 -5.40 -1.57
N GLY A 192 17.28 -4.31 -1.49
CA GLY A 192 16.14 -4.24 -0.60
C GLY A 192 16.57 -4.56 0.83
N SER A 193 15.92 -5.54 1.45
CA SER A 193 16.21 -5.91 2.85
C SER A 193 17.32 -6.96 3.03
N GLN A 194 17.97 -7.42 1.95
CA GLN A 194 18.96 -8.51 2.00
C GLN A 194 20.38 -8.00 1.75
N GLU A 195 21.36 -8.60 2.43
CA GLU A 195 22.79 -8.43 2.11
C GLU A 195 23.10 -8.99 0.72
N ASN A 196 24.08 -8.40 0.03
CA ASN A 196 24.42 -8.77 -1.35
C ASN A 196 25.94 -8.90 -1.56
N ASP A 197 26.34 -10.00 -2.20
CA ASP A 197 27.72 -10.32 -2.59
C ASP A 197 27.91 -10.44 -4.11
N GLN A 198 26.88 -10.15 -4.91
CA GLN A 198 26.89 -10.31 -6.36
C GLN A 198 26.74 -8.98 -7.12
N ASP A 199 27.30 -8.93 -8.33
CA ASP A 199 27.03 -7.84 -9.27
C ASP A 199 25.59 -7.92 -9.79
N LEU A 200 24.88 -6.79 -9.74
CA LEU A 200 23.45 -6.72 -10.04
C LEU A 200 23.16 -6.37 -11.49
N LEU A 201 24.09 -5.66 -12.12
CA LEU A 201 23.92 -5.12 -13.47
C LEU A 201 24.85 -5.82 -14.45
N ARG A 202 24.38 -6.02 -15.67
CA ARG A 202 25.19 -6.48 -16.80
C ARG A 202 24.93 -5.60 -18.01
N LEU A 203 26.00 -5.17 -18.67
CA LEU A 203 25.88 -4.51 -19.98
C LEU A 203 25.71 -5.60 -21.03
N VAL A 204 24.51 -5.76 -21.57
CA VAL A 204 24.20 -6.83 -22.52
C VAL A 204 24.80 -6.51 -23.89
N ARG A 205 24.53 -5.30 -24.39
CA ARG A 205 25.03 -4.80 -25.68
C ARG A 205 24.90 -3.29 -25.81
N ILE A 206 25.66 -2.72 -26.74
CA ILE A 206 25.57 -1.34 -27.21
C ILE A 206 24.68 -1.32 -28.46
N ILE A 207 23.72 -0.41 -28.50
CA ILE A 207 22.71 -0.32 -29.55
C ILE A 207 22.96 0.94 -30.41
N GLY A 208 22.71 0.81 -31.71
CA GLY A 208 22.54 1.95 -32.63
C GLY A 208 23.79 2.80 -32.87
N ASP A 209 24.99 2.22 -32.94
CA ASP A 209 26.26 2.95 -33.05
C ASP A 209 26.44 3.99 -31.92
N GLN A 210 26.47 3.48 -30.68
CA GLN A 210 26.68 4.29 -29.47
C GLN A 210 25.53 5.27 -29.21
N GLN A 211 24.29 4.85 -29.50
CA GLN A 211 23.07 5.61 -29.19
C GLN A 211 22.44 5.22 -27.86
N SER A 212 22.59 3.96 -27.44
CA SER A 212 22.06 3.45 -26.18
C SER A 212 22.77 2.16 -25.77
N VAL A 213 22.48 1.68 -24.56
CA VAL A 213 22.91 0.36 -24.08
C VAL A 213 21.69 -0.42 -23.61
N GLU A 214 21.72 -1.74 -23.78
CA GLU A 214 20.79 -2.66 -23.14
C GLU A 214 21.42 -3.17 -21.85
N LEU A 215 20.72 -2.97 -20.74
CA LEU A 215 21.15 -3.40 -19.41
C LEU A 215 20.23 -4.51 -18.91
N GLU A 216 20.82 -5.42 -18.15
CA GLU A 216 20.10 -6.41 -17.37
C GLU A 216 20.22 -6.12 -15.89
N TYR A 217 19.11 -6.20 -15.18
CA TYR A 217 19.04 -6.26 -13.73
C TYR A 217 18.80 -7.72 -13.34
N LYS A 218 19.90 -8.37 -12.95
CA LYS A 218 19.99 -9.83 -12.75
C LYS A 218 19.01 -10.39 -11.71
N PRO A 219 18.71 -9.72 -10.58
CA PRO A 219 17.84 -10.29 -9.55
C PRO A 219 16.44 -10.71 -10.04
N VAL A 220 15.95 -10.10 -11.11
CA VAL A 220 14.65 -10.43 -11.71
C VAL A 220 14.72 -10.67 -13.23
N ASN A 221 15.93 -10.81 -13.80
CA ASN A 221 16.17 -10.93 -15.24
C ASN A 221 15.45 -9.84 -16.06
N PHE A 222 15.50 -8.60 -15.57
CA PHE A 222 14.79 -7.48 -16.21
C PHE A 222 15.73 -6.73 -17.16
N LEU A 223 15.35 -6.64 -18.43
CA LEU A 223 16.09 -5.93 -19.47
C LEU A 223 15.49 -4.57 -19.74
N TRP A 224 16.32 -3.54 -19.93
CA TRP A 224 15.87 -2.25 -20.44
C TRP A 224 16.94 -1.53 -21.24
N GLU A 225 16.48 -0.64 -22.11
CA GLU A 225 17.33 0.27 -22.85
C GLU A 225 17.60 1.55 -22.05
N CYS A 226 18.87 1.90 -21.90
CA CYS A 226 19.31 3.16 -21.34
C CYS A 226 19.85 4.05 -22.47
N PRO A 227 19.18 5.17 -22.80
CA PRO A 227 19.64 6.08 -23.84
C PRO A 227 21.02 6.67 -23.52
N GLY A 228 21.85 6.74 -24.57
CA GLY A 228 23.11 7.46 -24.59
C GLY A 228 22.92 8.97 -24.44
N PRO A 229 24.00 9.72 -24.15
CA PRO A 229 23.94 11.17 -24.18
C PRO A 229 23.56 11.64 -25.60
N ARG A 230 22.60 12.57 -25.70
CA ARG A 230 22.26 13.19 -26.99
C ARG A 230 23.53 13.82 -27.58
N LYS A 231 23.91 13.42 -28.80
CA LYS A 231 24.97 14.11 -29.55
C LYS A 231 24.61 15.59 -29.59
N ARG A 232 25.47 16.47 -29.07
CA ARG A 232 25.32 17.92 -29.30
C ARG A 232 25.31 18.10 -30.82
N GLN A 233 24.26 18.72 -31.36
CA GLN A 233 24.29 19.21 -32.73
C GLN A 233 25.44 20.22 -32.79
N SER A 234 26.55 19.80 -33.39
CA SER A 234 27.67 20.67 -33.76
C SER A 234 27.32 21.45 -35.02
#